data_AF-A0A6G0UYQ2-F1
#
_entry.id   AF-A0A6G0UYQ2-F1
#
_cell.length_a   1.000
_cell.length_b   1.000
_cell.length_c   1.000
_cell.angle_alpha   90.00
_cell.angle_beta   90.00
_cell.angle_gamma   90.00
#
_symmetry.space_group_name_H-M   'P 1'
#
loop_
_entity.id
_entity.type
_entity.pdbx_description
1 polymer ?
#
loop_
_entity_poly.entity_id
_entity_poly.type
_entity_poly.pdbx_seq_one_letter_code
_entity_poly.pdbx_strand_id
1 'polypeptide(L)'
;MSKLCVFILSFYFLRVIDSCGGIGGGGQIYTNPSFNMKFYPPVGWTYPDTTAITNLAYLPGQSLTQSQAQNLANGALTAAILEGLNSIGYPTTGVTVTPAYTAPLVDDCIKSTTGTSPSGTPAGTQFGIVENGAVTKLASIQGAAGVAITPMNCASRAYVTTGQTLAYTPFIQQASVKVDGIVVSEYQANILAAKIAQELSLGSSAQFTEEITIN
;
A
#
# COMPACT_ATOMS: atom_id res chain seq x y z
N MET A 1 -75.43 -0.71 41.09
CA MET A 1 -74.23 -1.57 40.96
C MET A 1 -73.89 -1.68 39.49
N SER A 2 -72.73 -1.13 39.14
CA SER A 2 -72.18 -0.92 37.80
C SER A 2 -71.93 -2.25 37.06
N LYS A 3 -72.33 -2.35 35.79
CA LYS A 3 -71.78 -3.34 34.86
C LYS A 3 -70.92 -2.60 33.84
N LEU A 4 -69.62 -2.83 34.01
CA LEU A 4 -68.50 -2.27 33.29
C LEU A 4 -68.43 -2.82 31.85
N CYS A 5 -68.15 -1.91 30.92
CA CYS A 5 -67.76 -2.14 29.53
C CYS A 5 -66.54 -3.07 29.40
N VAL A 6 -66.52 -3.94 28.37
CA VAL A 6 -65.35 -4.15 27.50
C VAL A 6 -65.85 -4.53 26.10
N PHE A 7 -65.91 -3.57 25.18
CA PHE A 7 -66.01 -3.83 23.74
C PHE A 7 -64.59 -4.04 23.21
N ILE A 8 -64.24 -5.28 22.84
CA ILE A 8 -62.96 -5.58 22.20
C ILE A 8 -63.06 -5.14 20.74
N LEU A 9 -62.56 -3.93 20.46
CA LEU A 9 -62.41 -3.40 19.11
C LEU A 9 -61.26 -4.16 18.42
N SER A 10 -61.60 -5.14 17.59
CA SER A 10 -60.65 -5.86 16.74
C SER A 10 -60.19 -4.96 15.59
N PHE A 11 -59.15 -4.16 15.84
CA PHE A 11 -58.40 -3.42 14.82
C PHE A 11 -57.64 -4.43 13.93
N TYR A 12 -58.24 -4.80 12.80
CA TYR A 12 -57.51 -5.40 11.69
C TYR A 12 -56.53 -4.36 11.11
N PHE A 13 -55.29 -4.39 11.56
CA PHE A 13 -54.18 -3.75 10.85
C PHE A 13 -53.97 -4.50 9.53
N LEU A 14 -54.61 -4.02 8.47
CA LEU A 14 -54.20 -4.29 7.10
C LEU A 14 -52.77 -3.77 6.94
N ARG A 15 -51.78 -4.66 7.04
CA ARG A 15 -50.42 -4.38 6.57
C ARG A 15 -50.50 -4.33 5.05
N VAL A 16 -50.53 -3.11 4.53
CA VAL A 16 -50.18 -2.83 3.14
C VAL A 16 -48.72 -3.25 2.99
N ILE A 17 -48.48 -4.36 2.30
CA ILE A 17 -47.15 -4.72 1.81
C ILE A 17 -46.94 -3.83 0.60
N ASP A 18 -46.36 -2.65 0.84
CA ASP A 18 -45.91 -1.77 -0.22
C ASP A 18 -44.68 -2.42 -0.86
N SER A 19 -44.90 -3.31 -1.83
CA SER A 19 -43.87 -3.76 -2.75
C SER A 19 -43.75 -2.74 -3.86
N CYS A 20 -43.12 -1.60 -3.58
CA CYS A 20 -42.60 -0.73 -4.64
C CYS A 20 -41.52 0.20 -4.09
N GLY A 21 -40.32 0.08 -4.66
CA GLY A 21 -39.17 0.92 -4.33
C GLY A 21 -37.92 0.27 -4.88
N GLY A 22 -37.68 0.44 -6.17
CA GLY A 22 -36.65 -0.25 -6.93
C GLY A 22 -35.28 -0.24 -6.25
N ILE A 23 -34.65 -1.41 -6.23
CA ILE A 23 -33.20 -1.54 -6.12
C ILE A 23 -32.64 -1.03 -7.46
N GLY A 24 -32.62 0.28 -7.57
CA GLY A 24 -32.20 1.04 -8.73
C GLY A 24 -31.53 2.31 -8.25
N GLY A 25 -30.64 2.18 -7.26
CA GLY A 25 -29.58 3.16 -7.11
C GLY A 25 -28.81 3.12 -8.42
N GLY A 26 -28.85 4.21 -9.18
CA GLY A 26 -28.04 4.41 -10.38
C GLY A 26 -26.56 4.48 -9.99
N GLY A 27 -26.03 3.36 -9.51
CA GLY A 27 -24.62 3.19 -9.22
C GLY A 27 -23.85 3.08 -10.52
N GLN A 28 -22.64 3.64 -10.52
CA GLN A 28 -21.75 3.51 -11.65
C GLN A 28 -21.47 2.03 -11.93
N ILE A 29 -21.52 1.61 -13.19
CA ILE A 29 -21.08 0.28 -13.61
C ILE A 29 -19.70 0.43 -14.21
N TYR A 30 -18.74 -0.31 -13.68
CA TYR A 30 -17.39 -0.36 -14.19
C TYR A 30 -17.23 -1.57 -15.10
N THR A 31 -16.73 -1.34 -16.31
CA THR A 31 -16.34 -2.40 -17.25
C THR A 31 -14.84 -2.36 -17.40
N ASN A 32 -14.17 -3.47 -17.09
CA ASN A 32 -12.72 -3.58 -17.05
C ASN A 32 -12.02 -2.48 -16.21
N PRO A 33 -12.36 -2.33 -14.92
CA PRO A 33 -11.88 -1.24 -14.09
C PRO A 33 -10.37 -1.22 -13.93
N SER A 34 -9.85 -0.04 -13.62
CA SER A 34 -8.48 0.18 -13.15
C SER A 34 -8.46 0.72 -11.73
N PHE A 35 -7.69 0.07 -10.86
CA PHE A 35 -7.51 0.43 -9.46
C PHE A 35 -6.20 1.20 -9.29
N ASN A 36 -6.28 2.47 -8.90
CA ASN A 36 -5.14 3.36 -8.74
C ASN A 36 -4.85 3.58 -7.27
N MET A 37 -3.59 3.43 -6.89
CA MET A 37 -3.16 3.32 -5.51
C MET A 37 -1.98 4.24 -5.23
N LYS A 38 -1.97 4.84 -4.04
CA LYS A 38 -0.83 5.55 -3.48
C LYS A 38 -0.50 4.98 -2.10
N PHE A 39 0.77 4.63 -1.91
CA PHE A 39 1.22 3.96 -0.71
C PHE A 39 2.72 4.16 -0.47
N TYR A 40 3.16 3.93 0.75
CA TYR A 40 4.55 3.66 1.06
C TYR A 40 4.88 2.22 0.64
N PRO A 41 5.87 2.00 -0.25
CA PRO A 41 6.14 0.70 -0.80
C PRO A 41 6.74 -0.23 0.26
N PRO A 42 6.35 -1.52 0.26
CA PRO A 42 7.07 -2.57 0.99
C PRO A 42 8.57 -2.54 0.68
N VAL A 43 9.40 -2.84 1.67
CA VAL A 43 10.86 -2.91 1.46
C VAL A 43 11.23 -3.91 0.36
N GLY A 44 10.55 -5.05 0.28
CA GLY A 44 10.80 -6.06 -0.76
C GLY A 44 10.50 -5.58 -2.19
N TRP A 45 9.73 -4.49 -2.35
CA TRP A 45 9.37 -3.91 -3.65
C TRP A 45 10.31 -2.79 -4.09
N THR A 46 11.33 -2.50 -3.29
CA THR A 46 12.41 -1.57 -3.67
C THR A 46 13.70 -2.33 -3.92
N TYR A 47 14.69 -1.66 -4.51
CA TYR A 47 16.02 -2.24 -4.74
C TYR A 47 17.12 -1.21 -4.47
N PRO A 48 18.33 -1.62 -4.07
CA PRO A 48 19.44 -0.71 -3.83
C PRO A 48 20.22 -0.44 -5.14
N ASP A 49 21.01 0.62 -5.13
CA ASP A 49 22.05 0.83 -6.14
C ASP A 49 23.10 -0.30 -6.10
N THR A 50 23.74 -0.55 -7.24
CA THR A 50 24.80 -1.57 -7.33
C THR A 50 25.96 -1.32 -6.37
N THR A 51 26.32 -0.06 -6.12
CA THR A 51 27.39 0.30 -5.18
C THR A 51 26.95 0.13 -3.73
N ALA A 52 25.65 0.27 -3.44
CA ALA A 52 25.10 0.07 -2.11
C ALA A 52 25.25 -1.38 -1.63
N ILE A 53 25.26 -2.36 -2.53
CA ILE A 53 25.54 -3.77 -2.17
C ILE A 53 26.96 -3.89 -1.58
N THR A 54 27.97 -3.32 -2.26
CA THR A 54 29.37 -3.35 -1.77
C THR A 54 29.57 -2.55 -0.48
N ASN A 55 28.75 -1.52 -0.27
CA ASN A 55 28.79 -0.66 0.90
C ASN A 55 27.87 -1.14 2.04
N LEU A 56 27.22 -2.30 1.89
CA LEU A 56 26.22 -2.84 2.82
C LEU A 56 25.10 -1.82 3.14
N ALA A 57 24.79 -0.97 2.16
CA ALA A 57 23.86 0.15 2.24
C ALA A 57 22.49 -0.21 1.66
N TYR A 58 22.02 -1.44 1.93
CA TYR A 58 20.69 -1.91 1.53
C TYR A 58 19.80 -2.13 2.75
N LEU A 59 18.50 -2.07 2.54
CA LEU A 59 17.50 -2.24 3.59
C LEU A 59 17.28 -3.73 3.91
N PRO A 60 17.01 -4.10 5.18
CA PRO A 60 16.67 -5.47 5.53
C PRO A 60 15.41 -5.95 4.79
N GLY A 61 15.50 -7.09 4.09
CA GLY A 61 14.38 -7.66 3.33
C GLY A 61 14.16 -7.04 1.93
N GLN A 62 15.07 -6.17 1.49
CA GLN A 62 15.02 -5.55 0.18
C GLN A 62 15.42 -6.53 -0.94
N SER A 63 14.82 -6.38 -2.11
CA SER A 63 15.28 -7.09 -3.30
C SER A 63 16.63 -6.54 -3.75
N LEU A 64 17.54 -7.39 -4.22
CA LEU A 64 18.88 -6.94 -4.65
C LEU A 64 18.91 -6.41 -6.09
N THR A 65 17.86 -6.67 -6.87
CA THR A 65 17.73 -6.16 -8.24
C THR A 65 16.34 -5.57 -8.48
N GLN A 66 16.26 -4.63 -9.42
CA GLN A 66 14.99 -4.06 -9.86
C GLN A 66 14.03 -5.13 -10.38
N SER A 67 14.52 -6.11 -11.14
CA SER A 67 13.68 -7.17 -11.70
C SER A 67 13.04 -8.05 -10.62
N GLN A 68 13.77 -8.37 -9.56
CA GLN A 68 13.22 -9.11 -8.41
C GLN A 68 12.15 -8.29 -7.68
N ALA A 69 12.46 -7.03 -7.39
CA ALA A 69 11.52 -6.10 -6.74
C ALA A 69 10.23 -5.96 -7.55
N GLN A 70 10.36 -5.81 -8.87
CA GLN A 70 9.25 -5.69 -9.80
C GLN A 70 8.37 -6.94 -9.82
N ASN A 71 9.00 -8.13 -9.85
CA ASN A 71 8.27 -9.39 -9.87
C ASN A 71 7.51 -9.63 -8.57
N LEU A 72 8.10 -9.31 -7.42
CA LEU A 72 7.42 -9.41 -6.12
C LEU A 72 6.23 -8.46 -6.03
N ALA A 73 6.40 -7.21 -6.47
CA ALA A 73 5.33 -6.23 -6.50
C ALA A 73 4.18 -6.67 -7.42
N ASN A 74 4.49 -7.04 -8.66
CA ASN A 74 3.49 -7.47 -9.63
C ASN A 74 2.76 -8.75 -9.19
N GLY A 75 3.48 -9.70 -8.58
CA GLY A 75 2.89 -10.92 -8.02
C GLY A 75 1.91 -10.62 -6.89
N ALA A 76 2.30 -9.77 -5.93
CA ALA A 76 1.44 -9.38 -4.82
C ALA A 76 0.21 -8.58 -5.27
N LEU A 77 0.38 -7.61 -6.20
CA LEU A 77 -0.72 -6.86 -6.79
C LEU A 77 -1.72 -7.78 -7.51
N THR A 78 -1.21 -8.73 -8.29
CA THR A 78 -2.05 -9.71 -9.00
C THR A 78 -2.80 -10.60 -8.03
N ALA A 79 -2.11 -11.15 -7.02
CA ALA A 79 -2.72 -12.00 -6.00
C ALA A 79 -3.82 -11.27 -5.22
N ALA A 80 -3.58 -10.02 -4.79
CA ALA A 80 -4.55 -9.22 -4.06
C ALA A 80 -5.84 -8.97 -4.86
N ILE A 81 -5.74 -8.75 -6.17
CA ILE A 81 -6.90 -8.61 -7.05
C ILE A 81 -7.68 -9.92 -7.16
N LEU A 82 -6.98 -11.03 -7.42
CA LEU A 82 -7.63 -12.33 -7.60
C LEU A 82 -8.33 -12.79 -6.32
N GLU A 83 -7.70 -12.59 -5.16
CA GLU A 83 -8.31 -12.88 -3.86
C GLU A 83 -9.50 -11.94 -3.59
N GLY A 84 -9.35 -10.65 -3.92
CA GLY A 84 -10.44 -9.69 -3.82
C GLY A 84 -11.65 -10.09 -4.67
N LEU A 85 -11.43 -10.51 -5.93
CA LEU A 85 -12.49 -10.99 -6.82
C LEU A 85 -13.20 -12.24 -6.26
N ASN A 86 -12.43 -13.19 -5.75
CA ASN A 86 -12.96 -14.38 -5.10
C ASN A 86 -13.82 -14.00 -3.88
N SER A 87 -13.37 -13.04 -3.08
CA SER A 87 -14.09 -12.59 -1.87
C SER A 87 -15.46 -11.93 -2.15
N ILE A 88 -15.64 -11.34 -3.34
CA ILE A 88 -16.93 -10.79 -3.79
C ILE A 88 -17.74 -11.80 -4.63
N GLY A 89 -17.29 -13.05 -4.72
CA GLY A 89 -17.95 -14.12 -5.48
C GLY A 89 -17.84 -13.99 -7.00
N TYR A 90 -16.86 -13.22 -7.50
CA TYR A 90 -16.64 -13.05 -8.94
C TYR A 90 -15.72 -14.17 -9.46
N PRO A 91 -16.09 -14.88 -10.55
CA PRO A 91 -15.23 -15.92 -11.12
C PRO A 91 -13.97 -15.30 -11.72
N THR A 92 -12.81 -15.89 -11.44
CA THR A 92 -11.52 -15.43 -11.98
C THR A 92 -11.21 -16.00 -13.37
N THR A 93 -12.01 -16.95 -13.86
CA THR A 93 -11.85 -17.54 -15.20
C THR A 93 -12.07 -16.49 -16.29
N GLY A 94 -11.07 -16.32 -17.17
CA GLY A 94 -11.13 -15.33 -18.25
C GLY A 94 -10.77 -13.90 -17.82
N VAL A 95 -10.43 -13.68 -16.55
CA VAL A 95 -9.97 -12.40 -16.04
C VAL A 95 -8.47 -12.24 -16.30
N THR A 96 -8.08 -11.08 -16.82
CA THR A 96 -6.67 -10.70 -17.00
C THR A 96 -6.33 -9.54 -16.08
N VAL A 97 -5.32 -9.71 -15.23
CA VAL A 97 -4.86 -8.68 -14.30
C VAL A 97 -3.53 -8.13 -14.79
N THR A 98 -3.47 -6.82 -15.03
CA THR A 98 -2.27 -6.14 -15.53
C THR A 98 -1.81 -5.08 -14.53
N PRO A 99 -0.86 -5.42 -13.63
CA PRO A 99 -0.27 -4.45 -12.73
C PRO A 99 0.70 -3.52 -13.46
N ALA A 100 0.62 -2.24 -13.14
CA ALA A 100 1.51 -1.19 -13.55
C ALA A 100 2.13 -0.56 -12.30
N TYR A 101 3.35 -0.97 -12.00
CA TYR A 101 4.18 -0.45 -10.92
C TYR A 101 5.61 -0.36 -11.44
N THR A 102 6.39 0.58 -10.93
CA THR A 102 7.84 0.64 -11.20
C THR A 102 8.54 0.56 -9.86
N ALA A 103 9.26 -0.55 -9.62
CA ALA A 103 10.07 -0.71 -8.42
C ALA A 103 11.08 0.44 -8.30
N PRO A 104 11.07 1.20 -7.19
CA PRO A 104 11.97 2.35 -7.05
C PRO A 104 13.31 1.94 -6.42
N LEU A 105 14.35 2.68 -6.78
CA LEU A 105 15.66 2.59 -6.15
C LEU A 105 15.63 3.28 -4.78
N VAL A 106 16.05 2.59 -3.74
CA VAL A 106 16.21 3.14 -2.38
C VAL A 106 17.43 2.50 -1.73
N ASP A 107 18.36 3.32 -1.26
CA ASP A 107 19.48 2.85 -0.47
C ASP A 107 19.20 3.05 1.03
N ASP A 108 19.86 2.26 1.86
CA ASP A 108 20.06 2.57 3.27
C ASP A 108 21.32 3.43 3.45
N CYS A 109 21.58 3.89 4.66
CA CYS A 109 22.89 4.45 4.98
C CYS A 109 24.00 3.38 4.89
N ILE A 110 25.23 3.83 4.66
CA ILE A 110 26.42 3.00 4.48
C ILE A 110 26.83 2.37 5.82
N LYS A 111 26.94 1.03 5.83
CA LYS A 111 27.32 0.24 7.01
C LYS A 111 28.68 -0.43 6.88
N SER A 112 29.26 -0.41 5.69
CA SER A 112 30.57 -1.00 5.45
C SER A 112 31.69 -0.13 6.04
N THR A 113 32.65 -0.76 6.71
CA THR A 113 33.90 -0.16 7.19
C THR A 113 35.08 -0.42 6.25
N THR A 114 34.87 -1.20 5.17
CA THR A 114 35.91 -1.66 4.24
C THR A 114 35.50 -1.52 2.76
N GLY A 115 34.39 -0.83 2.47
CA GLY A 115 33.84 -0.63 1.13
C GLY A 115 34.47 0.56 0.39
N THR A 116 33.78 1.05 -0.65
CA THR A 116 34.23 2.23 -1.41
C THR A 116 34.07 3.53 -0.62
N SER A 117 33.24 3.52 0.41
CA SER A 117 33.03 4.63 1.35
C SER A 117 33.14 4.17 2.81
N PRO A 118 34.33 3.81 3.30
CA PRO A 118 34.51 3.25 4.64
C PRO A 118 34.29 4.28 5.76
N SER A 119 34.28 5.57 5.41
CA SER A 119 34.02 6.70 6.33
C SER A 119 32.54 6.89 6.67
N GLY A 120 31.63 6.11 6.07
CA GLY A 120 30.18 6.20 6.30
C GLY A 120 29.45 7.06 5.27
N THR A 121 28.19 7.38 5.56
CA THR A 121 27.30 8.12 4.65
C THR A 121 27.57 9.62 4.73
N PRO A 122 28.03 10.27 3.65
CA PRO A 122 28.36 11.69 3.68
C PRO A 122 27.11 12.58 3.75
N ALA A 123 27.28 13.81 4.24
CA ALA A 123 26.25 14.84 4.16
C ALA A 123 25.74 15.03 2.71
N GLY A 124 24.44 15.30 2.56
CA GLY A 124 23.78 15.41 1.25
C GLY A 124 23.30 14.09 0.66
N THR A 125 23.75 12.93 1.14
CA THR A 125 23.18 11.64 0.73
C THR A 125 21.78 11.45 1.31
N GLN A 126 20.91 10.83 0.51
CA GLN A 126 19.58 10.40 0.94
C GLN A 126 19.54 8.89 1.15
N PHE A 127 18.77 8.44 2.14
CA PHE A 127 18.54 7.02 2.41
C PHE A 127 17.13 6.77 2.93
N GLY A 128 16.63 5.55 2.74
CA GLY A 128 15.30 5.13 3.13
C GLY A 128 15.15 4.89 4.63
N ILE A 129 14.04 5.33 5.19
CA ILE A 129 13.60 5.01 6.54
C ILE A 129 12.46 4.00 6.46
N VAL A 130 12.60 2.91 7.20
CA VAL A 130 11.64 1.80 7.24
C VAL A 130 10.83 1.86 8.52
N GLU A 131 9.51 1.91 8.37
CA GLU A 131 8.54 1.88 9.45
C GLU A 131 7.51 0.80 9.10
N ASN A 132 7.31 -0.19 9.97
CA ASN A 132 6.37 -1.31 9.78
C ASN A 132 6.50 -2.00 8.41
N GLY A 133 7.72 -2.31 7.97
CA GLY A 133 7.97 -3.08 6.73
C GLY A 133 7.85 -2.30 5.42
N ALA A 134 7.49 -1.01 5.46
CA ALA A 134 7.47 -0.13 4.29
C ALA A 134 8.53 0.96 4.38
N VAL A 135 9.01 1.44 3.23
CA VAL A 135 9.85 2.64 3.14
C VAL A 135 8.95 3.87 3.18
N THR A 136 8.86 4.55 4.32
CA THR A 136 7.91 5.66 4.49
C THR A 136 8.50 7.01 4.12
N LYS A 137 9.81 7.19 4.32
CA LYS A 137 10.49 8.48 4.16
C LYS A 137 11.88 8.29 3.57
N LEU A 138 12.36 9.32 2.88
CA LEU A 138 13.78 9.50 2.61
C LEU A 138 14.35 10.50 3.61
N ALA A 139 15.39 10.10 4.32
CA ALA A 139 16.18 10.96 5.18
C ALA A 139 17.34 11.54 4.39
N SER A 140 17.50 12.87 4.44
CA SER A 140 18.64 13.59 3.90
C SER A 140 19.50 14.11 5.04
N ILE A 141 20.80 13.82 5.00
CA ILE A 141 21.76 14.29 6.01
C ILE A 141 22.04 15.77 5.78
N GLN A 142 21.65 16.60 6.74
CA GLN A 142 21.91 18.04 6.79
C GLN A 142 23.08 18.31 7.75
N GLY A 143 24.00 19.16 7.33
CA GLY A 143 25.20 19.51 8.11
C GLY A 143 26.27 20.19 7.27
N ALA A 144 27.34 20.63 7.92
CA ALA A 144 28.51 21.15 7.21
C ALA A 144 29.16 20.06 6.34
N ALA A 145 29.75 20.45 5.21
CA ALA A 145 30.51 19.53 4.37
C ALA A 145 31.60 18.82 5.18
N GLY A 146 31.71 17.49 5.03
CA GLY A 146 32.65 16.64 5.77
C GLY A 146 32.08 15.96 7.02
N VAL A 147 30.83 16.26 7.40
CA VAL A 147 30.11 15.52 8.44
C VAL A 147 29.41 14.30 7.82
N ALA A 148 29.60 13.11 8.38
CA ALA A 148 29.06 11.84 7.88
C ALA A 148 28.39 11.04 8.99
N ILE A 149 27.34 10.29 8.65
CA ILE A 149 26.82 9.22 9.52
C ILE A 149 27.82 8.07 9.46
N THR A 150 28.44 7.75 10.59
CA THR A 150 29.41 6.64 10.65
C THR A 150 28.72 5.29 10.39
N PRO A 151 29.45 4.27 9.92
CA PRO A 151 28.88 2.93 9.73
C PRO A 151 28.21 2.35 10.98
N MET A 152 28.79 2.59 12.16
CA MET A 152 28.24 2.15 13.44
C MET A 152 26.91 2.86 13.76
N ASN A 153 26.85 4.18 13.59
CA ASN A 153 25.64 4.96 13.83
C ASN A 153 24.54 4.59 12.85
N CYS A 154 24.89 4.30 11.59
CA CYS A 154 23.96 3.78 10.61
C CYS A 154 23.39 2.43 11.04
N ALA A 155 24.26 1.47 11.40
CA ALA A 155 23.85 0.13 11.81
C ALA A 155 22.97 0.12 13.07
N SER A 156 23.25 1.01 14.03
CA SER A 156 22.45 1.18 15.24
C SER A 156 21.25 2.11 15.09
N ARG A 157 21.04 2.67 13.88
CA ARG A 157 20.03 3.71 13.58
C ARG A 157 20.12 4.95 14.48
N ALA A 158 21.30 5.24 15.00
CA ALA A 158 21.58 6.41 15.83
C ALA A 158 22.02 7.60 14.96
N TYR A 159 21.11 8.09 14.12
CA TYR A 159 21.45 9.05 13.06
C TYR A 159 21.75 10.47 13.55
N VAL A 160 21.25 10.85 14.73
CA VAL A 160 21.45 12.20 15.28
C VAL A 160 22.60 12.17 16.27
N THR A 161 23.74 12.71 15.85
CA THR A 161 24.87 13.05 16.72
C THR A 161 25.13 14.55 16.68
N THR A 162 26.00 15.06 17.56
CA THR A 162 26.37 16.48 17.61
C THR A 162 26.78 16.99 16.21
N GLY A 163 26.01 17.93 15.66
CA GLY A 163 26.29 18.58 14.37
C GLY A 163 25.61 17.95 13.12
N GLN A 164 24.76 16.93 13.28
CA GLN A 164 23.98 16.32 12.20
C GLN A 164 22.48 16.50 12.45
N THR A 165 21.74 16.94 11.43
CA THR A 165 20.27 16.91 11.44
C THR A 165 19.76 16.14 10.24
N LEU A 166 18.59 15.51 10.37
CA LEU A 166 17.95 14.82 9.26
C LEU A 166 16.74 15.61 8.80
N ALA A 167 16.68 15.89 7.50
CA ALA A 167 15.48 16.33 6.82
C ALA A 167 14.76 15.11 6.24
N TYR A 168 13.45 15.03 6.39
CA TYR A 168 12.65 13.90 5.91
C TYR A 168 11.68 14.34 4.82
N THR A 169 11.60 13.55 3.75
CA THR A 169 10.57 13.71 2.72
C THR A 169 9.77 12.41 2.58
N PRO A 170 8.42 12.48 2.51
CA PRO A 170 7.59 11.29 2.30
C PRO A 170 7.99 10.53 1.03
N PHE A 171 8.02 9.20 1.09
CA PHE A 171 8.39 8.33 -0.03
C PHE A 171 7.17 7.60 -0.61
N ILE A 172 6.20 8.37 -1.09
CA ILE A 172 4.94 7.84 -1.63
C ILE A 172 5.16 7.36 -3.06
N GLN A 173 4.74 6.12 -3.33
CA GLN A 173 4.76 5.53 -4.67
C GLN A 173 3.34 5.30 -5.18
N GLN A 174 3.23 5.12 -6.49
CA GLN A 174 1.98 4.88 -7.19
C GLN A 174 2.01 3.52 -7.89
N ALA A 175 0.87 2.82 -7.86
CA ALA A 175 0.61 1.68 -8.71
C ALA A 175 -0.79 1.77 -9.30
N SER A 176 -0.97 1.20 -10.48
CA SER A 176 -2.27 1.00 -11.10
C SER A 176 -2.44 -0.48 -11.43
N VAL A 177 -3.64 -1.01 -11.30
CA VAL A 177 -3.93 -2.38 -11.73
C VAL A 177 -5.18 -2.39 -12.58
N LYS A 178 -5.02 -2.75 -13.85
CA LYS A 178 -6.13 -2.92 -14.79
C LYS A 178 -6.64 -4.35 -14.72
N VAL A 179 -7.95 -4.51 -14.64
CA VAL A 179 -8.60 -5.83 -14.58
C VAL A 179 -9.53 -5.96 -15.77
N ASP A 180 -9.15 -6.77 -16.76
CA ASP A 180 -9.95 -7.04 -17.95
C ASP A 180 -10.78 -8.31 -17.79
N GLY A 181 -11.96 -8.34 -18.41
CA GLY A 181 -12.88 -9.47 -18.38
C GLY A 181 -13.92 -9.42 -17.27
N ILE A 182 -14.10 -8.25 -16.62
CA ILE A 182 -15.07 -8.09 -15.54
C ILE A 182 -16.01 -6.90 -15.76
N VAL A 183 -17.24 -7.05 -15.26
CA VAL A 183 -18.23 -5.97 -15.13
C VAL A 183 -18.75 -6.00 -13.71
N VAL A 184 -18.58 -4.90 -13.00
CA VAL A 184 -18.92 -4.79 -11.57
C VAL A 184 -19.69 -3.49 -11.30
N SER A 185 -20.62 -3.55 -10.37
CA SER A 185 -21.26 -2.35 -9.82
C SER A 185 -20.28 -1.56 -8.96
N GLU A 186 -20.52 -0.27 -8.77
CA GLU A 186 -19.78 0.60 -7.87
C GLU A 186 -19.65 0.03 -6.45
N TYR A 187 -20.71 -0.57 -5.92
CA TYR A 187 -20.67 -1.24 -4.62
C TYR A 187 -19.64 -2.38 -4.58
N GLN A 188 -19.65 -3.24 -5.59
CA GLN A 188 -18.69 -4.35 -5.70
C GLN A 188 -17.26 -3.85 -5.93
N ALA A 189 -17.10 -2.80 -6.74
CA ALA A 189 -15.80 -2.21 -7.02
C ALA A 189 -15.18 -1.60 -5.74
N ASN A 190 -15.98 -0.95 -4.90
CA ASN A 190 -15.54 -0.42 -3.62
C ASN A 190 -15.17 -1.51 -2.61
N ILE A 191 -15.93 -2.62 -2.56
CA ILE A 191 -15.55 -3.77 -1.72
C ILE A 191 -14.22 -4.36 -2.22
N LEU A 192 -14.07 -4.49 -3.54
CA LEU A 192 -12.86 -5.00 -4.15
C LEU A 192 -11.65 -4.11 -3.83
N ALA A 193 -11.79 -2.78 -3.95
CA ALA A 193 -10.79 -1.79 -3.54
C ALA A 193 -10.37 -1.98 -2.07
N ALA A 194 -11.33 -2.08 -1.15
CA ALA A 194 -11.02 -2.30 0.26
C ALA A 194 -10.29 -3.63 0.51
N LYS A 195 -10.65 -4.68 -0.23
CA LYS A 195 -10.00 -6.00 -0.14
C LYS A 195 -8.57 -5.98 -0.67
N ILE A 196 -8.33 -5.33 -1.80
CA ILE A 196 -6.98 -5.13 -2.34
C ILE A 196 -6.10 -4.41 -1.31
N ALA A 197 -6.61 -3.32 -0.73
CA ALA A 197 -5.86 -2.58 0.28
C ALA A 197 -5.53 -3.45 1.50
N GLN A 198 -6.51 -4.21 1.99
CA GLN A 198 -6.33 -5.14 3.10
C GLN A 198 -5.25 -6.20 2.82
N GLU A 199 -5.34 -6.88 1.68
CA GLU A 199 -4.40 -7.94 1.28
C GLU A 199 -2.98 -7.40 1.14
N LEU A 200 -2.81 -6.23 0.53
CA LEU A 200 -1.49 -5.63 0.33
C LEU A 200 -0.89 -5.10 1.63
N SER A 201 -1.71 -4.52 2.52
CA SER A 201 -1.24 -4.08 3.83
C SER A 201 -0.83 -5.23 4.74
N LEU A 202 -1.60 -6.31 4.79
CA LEU A 202 -1.31 -7.44 5.67
C LEU A 202 -0.29 -8.40 5.07
N GLY A 203 -0.38 -8.70 3.78
CA GLY A 203 0.46 -9.69 3.11
C GLY A 203 1.81 -9.14 2.66
N SER A 204 1.90 -7.84 2.35
CA SER A 204 3.14 -7.21 1.85
C SER A 204 3.60 -6.02 2.67
N SER A 205 2.89 -5.60 3.72
CA SER A 205 3.20 -4.38 4.49
C SER A 205 3.09 -3.07 3.71
N ALA A 206 2.33 -3.03 2.60
CA ALA A 206 2.08 -1.78 1.88
C ALA A 206 1.23 -0.84 2.75
N GLN A 207 1.61 0.43 2.86
CA GLN A 207 0.87 1.40 3.69
C GLN A 207 0.23 2.47 2.82
N PHE A 208 -1.09 2.37 2.64
CA PHE A 208 -1.85 3.29 1.81
C PHE A 208 -1.92 4.69 2.43
N THR A 209 -1.70 5.70 1.60
CA THR A 209 -1.77 7.11 2.01
C THR A 209 -3.11 7.75 1.65
N GLU A 210 -3.81 7.15 0.70
CA GLU A 210 -5.11 7.58 0.17
C GLU A 210 -5.95 6.32 -0.13
N GLU A 211 -7.27 6.50 -0.25
CA GLU A 211 -8.16 5.44 -0.72
C GLU A 211 -7.87 5.07 -2.17
N ILE A 212 -8.10 3.80 -2.53
CA ILE A 212 -7.90 3.33 -3.90
C ILE A 212 -8.95 3.97 -4.80
N THR A 213 -8.51 4.61 -5.88
CA THR A 213 -9.40 5.24 -6.86
C THR A 213 -9.72 4.28 -8.00
N ILE A 214 -11.00 4.19 -8.37
CA ILE A 214 -11.52 3.25 -9.37
C ILE A 214 -11.90 4.03 -10.62
N ASN A 215 -11.36 3.64 -11.78
CA ASN A 215 -11.65 4.23 -13.09
C ASN A 215 -12.15 3.17 -14.07
#